data_AF-A0A367LWK1-F1
#
_entry.id   AF-A0A367LWK1-F1
#
_cell.length_a   1.000
_cell.length_b   1.000
_cell.length_c   1.000
_cell.angle_alpha   90.00
_cell.angle_beta   90.00
_cell.angle_gamma   90.00
#
_symmetry.space_group_name_H-M   'P 1'
#
loop_
_entity.id
_entity.type
_entity.pdbx_description
1 polymer ?
#
loop_
_entity_poly.entity_id
_entity_poly.type
_entity_poly.pdbx_seq_one_letter_code
_entity_poly.pdbx_strand_id
1 'polypeptide(L)'
;PAIVDRDNDDFAVFESGAILIYLAEKTGQLMPADVKGRSRVIQWLMFQMGGVGPMQGQANVFFRYFPEKLQGAIDRYQHETRRLYEVLDGRLGEAEYLAGDYSIADIATYPWVRIHD
;
A
#
# COMPACT_ATOMS: atom_id res chain seq x y z
N PRO A 1 9.59 7.23 1.78
CA PRO A 1 9.65 8.52 2.53
C PRO A 1 10.33 8.30 3.89
N ALA A 2 10.71 9.37 4.57
CA ALA A 2 11.21 9.37 5.95
C ALA A 2 10.73 10.64 6.67
N ILE A 3 10.53 10.56 7.99
CA ILE A 3 10.16 11.69 8.86
C ILE A 3 11.03 11.69 10.13
N VAL A 4 11.07 12.83 10.82
CA VAL A 4 11.63 12.98 12.17
C VAL A 4 10.56 13.61 13.06
N ASP A 5 10.15 12.91 14.12
CA ASP A 5 9.24 13.44 15.12
C ASP A 5 10.02 14.24 16.17
N ARG A 6 10.05 15.56 15.99
CA ARG A 6 10.79 16.48 16.86
C ARG A 6 10.19 16.61 18.26
N ASP A 7 8.92 16.27 18.43
CA ASP A 7 8.24 16.29 19.73
C ASP A 7 8.51 15.02 20.55
N ASN A 8 9.19 14.04 19.95
CA ASN A 8 9.49 12.74 20.55
C ASN A 8 10.99 12.45 20.40
N ASP A 9 11.83 13.29 21.01
CA ASP A 9 13.29 13.14 21.07
C ASP A 9 13.95 12.99 19.69
N ASP A 10 13.48 13.77 18.70
CA ASP A 10 13.93 13.70 17.30
C ASP A 10 13.89 12.26 16.72
N PHE A 11 12.87 11.47 17.09
CA PHE A 11 12.73 10.08 16.66
C PHE A 11 12.51 9.98 15.15
N ALA A 12 13.45 9.32 14.46
CA ALA A 12 13.40 9.13 13.01
C ALA A 12 12.60 7.86 12.63
N VAL A 13 11.70 7.99 11.65
CA VAL A 13 10.89 6.90 11.12
C VAL A 13 11.00 6.85 9.60
N PHE A 14 11.31 5.68 9.05
CA PHE A 14 11.39 5.42 7.61
C PHE A 14 10.43 4.29 7.21
N GLU A 15 10.28 4.03 5.91
CA GLU A 15 9.23 3.21 5.30
C GLU A 15 7.83 3.81 5.41
N SER A 16 7.13 3.97 4.28
CA SER A 16 5.79 4.60 4.28
C SER A 16 4.78 3.84 5.14
N GLY A 17 4.83 2.51 5.16
CA GLY A 17 3.93 1.71 6.00
C GLY A 17 4.20 1.90 7.50
N ALA A 18 5.48 1.91 7.90
CA ALA A 18 5.86 2.13 9.29
C ALA A 18 5.54 3.57 9.75
N ILE A 19 5.75 4.57 8.89
CA ILE A 19 5.35 5.96 9.14
C ILE A 19 3.84 6.06 9.37
N LEU A 20 3.02 5.42 8.53
CA LEU A 20 1.57 5.44 8.69
C LEU A 20 1.11 4.76 9.98
N ILE A 21 1.71 3.62 10.34
CA ILE A 21 1.43 2.94 11.62
C ILE A 21 1.80 3.85 12.79
N TYR A 22 3.00 4.42 12.77
CA TYR A 22 3.50 5.31 13.81
C TYR A 22 2.59 6.52 14.04
N LEU A 23 2.18 7.20 12.96
CA LEU A 23 1.28 8.35 13.04
C LEU A 23 -0.11 7.93 13.54
N ALA A 24 -0.66 6.82 13.05
CA ALA A 24 -1.96 6.32 13.50
C ALA A 24 -1.96 5.97 15.00
N GLU A 25 -0.87 5.40 15.51
CA GLU A 25 -0.69 5.13 16.95
C GLU A 25 -0.52 6.43 17.75
N LYS A 26 0.30 7.37 17.25
CA LYS A 26 0.53 8.66 17.93
C LYS A 26 -0.76 9.49 18.03
N THR A 27 -1.61 9.45 17.00
CA THR A 27 -2.84 10.28 16.95
C THR A 27 -4.11 9.55 17.39
N GLY A 28 -4.09 8.21 17.46
CA GLY A 28 -5.28 7.39 17.70
C GLY A 28 -6.30 7.47 16.55
N GLN A 29 -5.87 7.76 15.33
CA GLN A 29 -6.75 7.94 14.16
C GLN A 29 -6.42 6.95 13.05
N LEU A 30 -7.39 6.68 12.16
CA LEU A 30 -7.20 5.92 10.92
C LEU A 30 -6.74 4.46 11.10
N MET A 31 -6.81 3.95 12.33
CA MET A 31 -6.59 2.54 12.68
C MET A 31 -7.36 2.21 13.96
N PRO A 32 -8.22 1.17 13.98
CA PRO A 32 -8.94 0.78 15.18
C PRO A 32 -8.00 0.34 16.32
N ALA A 33 -8.43 0.56 17.57
CA ALA A 33 -7.70 0.13 18.75
C ALA A 33 -7.96 -1.33 19.15
N ASP A 34 -9.09 -1.91 18.71
CA ASP A 34 -9.39 -3.31 18.98
C ASP A 34 -8.47 -4.23 18.16
N VAL A 35 -8.10 -5.36 18.74
CA VAL A 35 -7.11 -6.29 18.17
C VAL A 35 -7.52 -6.78 16.77
N LYS A 36 -8.82 -6.99 16.52
CA LYS A 36 -9.31 -7.52 15.24
C LYS A 36 -9.33 -6.44 14.17
N GLY A 37 -9.84 -5.25 14.48
CA GLY A 37 -9.85 -4.10 13.58
C GLY A 37 -8.45 -3.68 13.19
N ARG A 38 -7.55 -3.54 14.18
CA ARG A 38 -6.13 -3.26 13.94
C ARG A 38 -5.47 -4.29 13.03
N SER A 39 -5.67 -5.58 13.33
CA SER A 39 -5.12 -6.67 12.51
C SER A 39 -5.59 -6.59 11.06
N ARG A 40 -6.88 -6.29 10.83
CA ARG A 40 -7.43 -6.15 9.48
C ARG A 40 -6.80 -5.00 8.70
N VAL A 41 -6.62 -3.84 9.33
CA VAL A 41 -5.93 -2.69 8.69
C VAL A 41 -4.49 -3.07 8.35
N ILE A 42 -3.76 -3.71 9.27
CA ILE A 42 -2.37 -4.12 9.04
C ILE A 42 -2.27 -5.15 7.91
N GLN A 43 -3.19 -6.11 7.82
CA GLN A 43 -3.22 -7.09 6.72
C GLN A 43 -3.27 -6.40 5.35
N TRP A 44 -4.18 -5.43 5.17
CA TRP A 44 -4.31 -4.69 3.91
C TRP A 44 -3.14 -3.74 3.66
N LEU A 45 -2.60 -3.10 4.70
CA LEU A 45 -1.39 -2.29 4.58
C LEU A 45 -0.20 -3.14 4.12
N MET A 46 -0.04 -4.34 4.67
CA MET A 46 1.04 -5.26 4.26
C MET A 46 0.80 -5.85 2.87
N PHE A 47 -0.46 -6.08 2.47
CA PHE A 47 -0.80 -6.43 1.09
C PHE A 47 -0.35 -5.33 0.11
N GLN A 48 -0.52 -4.07 0.47
CA GLN A 48 -0.06 -2.95 -0.34
C GLN A 48 1.48 -2.83 -0.36
N MET A 49 2.13 -2.95 0.80
CA MET A 49 3.58 -2.84 0.95
C MET A 49 4.36 -3.99 0.30
N GLY A 50 3.84 -5.21 0.36
CA GLY A 50 4.49 -6.41 -0.19
C GLY A 50 4.01 -6.80 -1.60
N GLY A 51 2.82 -6.34 -2.01
CA GLY A 51 2.19 -6.71 -3.27
C GLY A 51 2.06 -5.53 -4.21
N VAL A 52 1.04 -4.69 -3.99
CA VAL A 52 0.61 -3.64 -4.94
C VAL A 52 1.77 -2.73 -5.34
N GLY A 53 2.42 -2.09 -4.36
CA GLY A 53 3.49 -1.14 -4.62
C GLY A 53 4.68 -1.75 -5.36
N PRO A 54 5.32 -2.82 -4.83
CA PRO A 54 6.46 -3.45 -5.48
C PRO A 54 6.15 -3.97 -6.89
N MET A 55 5.02 -4.67 -7.07
CA MET A 55 4.71 -5.29 -8.37
C MET A 55 4.40 -4.25 -9.44
N GLN A 56 3.63 -3.21 -9.11
CA GLN A 56 3.36 -2.12 -10.05
C GLN A 56 4.62 -1.30 -10.35
N GLY A 57 5.51 -1.12 -9.37
CA GLY A 57 6.82 -0.51 -9.58
C GLY A 57 7.65 -1.28 -10.61
N GLN A 58 7.75 -2.60 -10.47
CA GLN A 58 8.45 -3.45 -11.43
C GLN A 58 7.78 -3.44 -12.80
N ALA A 59 6.44 -3.53 -12.87
CA ALA A 59 5.70 -3.46 -14.13
C ALA A 59 6.05 -2.17 -14.89
N ASN A 60 6.06 -1.02 -14.20
CA ASN A 60 6.43 0.26 -14.80
C ASN A 60 7.89 0.32 -15.25
N VAL A 61 8.82 -0.23 -14.46
CA VAL A 61 10.24 -0.29 -14.84
C VAL A 61 10.41 -1.08 -16.14
N PHE A 62 9.98 -2.34 -16.19
CA PHE A 62 10.17 -3.20 -17.36
C PHE A 62 9.37 -2.74 -18.58
N PHE A 63 8.18 -2.17 -18.37
CA PHE A 63 7.34 -1.73 -19.47
C PHE A 63 7.75 -0.37 -20.04
N ARG A 64 8.11 0.62 -19.20
CA ARG A 64 8.34 2.00 -19.64
C ARG A 64 9.82 2.41 -19.69
N TYR A 65 10.61 1.99 -18.72
CA TYR A 65 11.93 2.59 -18.48
C TYR A 65 13.12 1.68 -18.83
N PHE A 66 12.92 0.36 -18.84
CA PHE A 66 14.02 -0.56 -19.09
C PHE A 66 14.51 -0.43 -20.55
N PRO A 67 15.84 -0.39 -20.80
CA PRO A 67 16.37 -0.13 -22.14
C PRO A 67 15.93 -1.13 -23.21
N GLU A 68 15.68 -2.38 -22.80
CA GLU A 68 15.28 -3.48 -23.67
C GLU A 68 13.88 -4.01 -23.30
N LYS A 69 13.15 -4.51 -24.29
CA LYS A 69 11.84 -5.14 -24.05
C LYS A 69 12.03 -6.61 -23.71
N LEU A 70 12.02 -6.90 -22.41
CA LEU A 70 12.05 -8.25 -21.88
C LEU A 70 10.61 -8.77 -21.70
N GLN A 71 10.01 -9.30 -22.76
CA GLN A 71 8.57 -9.65 -22.79
C GLN A 71 8.17 -10.56 -21.61
N GLY A 72 8.95 -11.58 -21.29
CA GLY A 72 8.65 -12.47 -20.15
C GLY A 72 8.64 -11.76 -18.79
N ALA A 73 9.46 -10.73 -18.59
CA ALA A 73 9.44 -9.92 -17.37
C ALA A 73 8.23 -8.97 -17.36
N ILE A 74 7.95 -8.33 -18.49
CA ILE A 74 6.78 -7.46 -18.66
C ILE A 74 5.49 -8.22 -18.35
N ASP A 75 5.29 -9.37 -19.00
CA ASP A 75 4.10 -10.21 -18.81
C ASP A 75 3.97 -10.66 -17.35
N ARG A 76 5.06 -11.10 -16.73
CA ARG A 76 5.07 -11.51 -15.33
C ARG A 76 4.55 -10.41 -14.40
N TYR A 77 5.11 -9.20 -14.49
CA TYR A 77 4.74 -8.13 -13.58
C TYR A 77 3.38 -7.51 -13.91
N GLN A 78 3.01 -7.41 -15.19
CA GLN A 78 1.67 -6.94 -15.57
C GLN A 78 0.57 -7.91 -15.13
N HIS A 79 0.76 -9.22 -15.30
CA HIS A 79 -0.19 -10.23 -14.83
C HIS A 79 -0.32 -10.20 -13.30
N GLU A 80 0.79 -10.07 -12.57
CA GLU A 80 0.72 -9.99 -11.12
C GLU A 80 0.07 -8.69 -10.63
N THR A 81 0.38 -7.54 -11.24
CA THR A 81 -0.32 -6.27 -10.94
C THR A 81 -1.83 -6.40 -11.20
N ARG A 82 -2.22 -7.02 -12.32
CA ARG A 82 -3.63 -7.29 -12.62
C ARG A 82 -4.28 -8.17 -11.55
N ARG A 83 -3.64 -9.28 -11.16
CA ARG A 83 -4.14 -10.18 -10.12
C ARG A 83 -4.34 -9.44 -8.78
N LEU A 84 -3.42 -8.55 -8.41
CA LEU A 84 -3.54 -7.73 -7.20
C LEU A 84 -4.71 -6.74 -7.29
N TYR A 85 -4.96 -6.16 -8.47
CA TYR A 85 -6.12 -5.31 -8.70
C TYR A 85 -7.43 -6.09 -8.63
N GLU A 86 -7.49 -7.31 -9.15
CA GLU A 86 -8.66 -8.18 -9.02
C GLU A 86 -8.97 -8.52 -7.55
N VAL A 87 -7.95 -8.66 -6.69
CA VAL A 87 -8.14 -8.80 -5.23
C VAL A 87 -8.71 -7.52 -4.60
N LEU A 88 -8.22 -6.33 -5.00
CA LEU A 88 -8.74 -5.06 -4.52
C LEU A 88 -10.19 -4.84 -4.96
N ASP A 89 -10.49 -5.09 -6.24
CA ASP A 89 -11.83 -4.97 -6.83
C ASP A 89 -12.83 -5.90 -6.14
N GLY A 90 -12.47 -7.17 -5.98
CA GLY A 90 -13.30 -8.13 -5.24
C GLY A 90 -13.58 -7.69 -3.80
N ARG A 91 -12.56 -7.16 -3.11
CA ARG A 91 -12.75 -6.65 -1.75
C ARG A 91 -13.66 -5.41 -1.71
N LEU A 92 -13.45 -4.47 -2.62
CA LEU A 92 -14.21 -3.22 -2.68
C LEU A 92 -15.62 -3.41 -3.24
N GLY A 93 -15.90 -4.55 -3.88
CA GLY A 93 -17.26 -4.99 -4.19
C GLY A 93 -18.07 -5.41 -2.96
N GLU A 94 -17.41 -5.75 -1.84
CA GLU A 94 -18.05 -6.20 -0.60
C GLU A 94 -18.04 -5.14 0.53
N ALA A 95 -17.17 -4.14 0.44
CA ALA A 95 -16.99 -3.11 1.46
C ALA A 95 -16.55 -1.78 0.85
N GLU A 96 -16.96 -0.66 1.44
CA GLU A 96 -16.60 0.66 0.96
C GLU A 96 -15.09 0.93 1.03
N TYR A 97 -14.42 0.41 2.07
CA TYR A 97 -12.97 0.53 2.27
C TYR A 97 -12.33 -0.83 2.55
N LEU A 98 -11.02 -0.93 2.35
CA LEU A 98 -10.28 -2.20 2.41
C LEU A 98 -10.48 -2.90 3.76
N ALA A 99 -10.38 -2.16 4.86
CA ALA A 99 -10.56 -2.69 6.21
C ALA A 99 -12.00 -2.61 6.76
N GLY A 100 -12.96 -2.14 5.96
CA GLY A 100 -14.33 -1.83 6.38
C GLY A 100 -14.57 -0.33 6.45
N ASP A 101 -13.88 0.35 7.38
CA ASP A 101 -13.85 1.81 7.48
C ASP A 101 -12.55 2.37 6.86
N TYR A 102 -12.56 3.66 6.49
CA TYR A 102 -11.39 4.33 5.93
C TYR A 102 -10.21 4.31 6.89
N SER A 103 -9.04 3.90 6.39
CA SER A 103 -7.87 3.63 7.22
C SER A 103 -6.55 3.96 6.52
N ILE A 104 -5.45 3.79 7.26
CA ILE A 104 -4.10 3.87 6.69
C ILE A 104 -3.84 2.86 5.54
N ALA A 105 -4.58 1.75 5.48
CA ALA A 105 -4.45 0.80 4.37
C ALA A 105 -4.94 1.41 3.05
N ASP A 106 -6.04 2.17 3.10
CA ASP A 106 -6.61 2.89 1.96
C ASP A 106 -5.70 4.03 1.54
N ILE A 107 -5.18 4.80 2.49
CA ILE A 107 -4.19 5.88 2.25
C ILE A 107 -2.94 5.34 1.56
N ALA A 108 -2.45 4.17 1.97
CA ALA A 108 -1.26 3.58 1.37
C ALA A 108 -1.51 3.04 -0.04
N THR A 109 -2.72 2.55 -0.31
CA THR A 109 -3.08 1.90 -1.59
C THR A 109 -3.50 2.90 -2.66
N TYR A 110 -4.29 3.90 -2.27
CA TYR A 110 -4.90 4.85 -3.21
C TYR A 110 -3.89 5.54 -4.17
N PRO A 111 -2.72 6.04 -3.72
CA PRO A 111 -1.76 6.69 -4.61
C PRO A 111 -1.22 5.80 -5.74
N TRP A 112 -1.21 4.48 -5.54
CA TRP A 112 -0.74 3.52 -6.53
C TRP A 112 -1.81 3.20 -7.57
N VAL A 113 -3.06 3.06 -7.14
CA VAL A 113 -4.16 2.61 -8.01
C VAL A 113 -4.92 3.75 -8.69
N ARG A 114 -4.81 4.98 -8.18
CA ARG A 114 -5.50 6.16 -8.76
C ARG A 114 -4.97 6.58 -10.14
N ILE A 115 -3.81 6.09 -10.55
CA ILE A 115 -3.15 6.53 -11.78
C ILE A 115 -3.84 5.85 -12.95
N HIS A 116 -4.79 6.56 -13.55
CA HIS A 116 -5.51 6.20 -14.77
C HIS A 116 -5.22 7.29 -15.81
N ASP A 117 -4.04 7.24 -16.42
CA ASP A 117 -3.73 8.01 -17.62
C ASP A 117 -3.09 7.07 -18.65
#